data_AF-A0AAD9BI30-F1
#
_entry.id   AF-A0AAD9BI30-F1
#
_cell.length_a   1.000
_cell.length_b   1.000
_cell.length_c   1.000
_cell.angle_alpha   90.00
_cell.angle_beta   90.00
_cell.angle_gamma   90.00
#
_symmetry.space_group_name_H-M   'P 1'
#
loop_
_entity.id
_entity.type
_entity.pdbx_description
1 polymer ?
#
loop_
_entity_poly.entity_id
_entity_poly.type
_entity_poly.pdbx_seq_one_letter_code
_entity_poly.pdbx_strand_id
1 'polypeptide(L)'
;MKSIHADDVKQRTQIDFLPIIEGDPNDLNTIFTTLKECTRLSADRVTIVTFDLPIWLKAVDIIKQTNLPIIPRLGGFHLLKSYLGSIGNIMEDSGLLELIQLIYPGSTTANHILDGGCFDKAHLLIDAAIYHETCLHRGGTR
;
A
#
# COMPACT_ATOMS: atom_id res chain seq x y z
N MET A 1 3.29 -35.47 -7.34
CA MET A 1 2.53 -34.24 -7.09
C MET A 1 2.12 -34.26 -5.62
N LYS A 2 2.80 -33.49 -4.75
CA LYS A 2 2.47 -33.46 -3.32
C LYS A 2 1.10 -32.80 -3.16
N SER A 3 0.19 -33.44 -2.43
CA SER A 3 -1.14 -32.91 -2.13
C SER A 3 -1.00 -31.53 -1.46
N ILE A 4 -1.48 -30.50 -2.14
CA ILE A 4 -1.57 -29.10 -1.67
C ILE A 4 -2.58 -28.91 -0.52
N HIS A 5 -3.22 -30.00 -0.07
CA HIS A 5 -4.20 -30.01 1.01
C HIS A 5 -3.78 -30.94 2.15
N ALA A 6 -2.48 -31.10 2.39
CA ALA A 6 -2.06 -31.64 3.69
C ALA A 6 -2.68 -30.76 4.79
N ASP A 7 -3.24 -31.42 5.81
CA ASP A 7 -3.89 -30.85 6.98
C ASP A 7 -2.89 -30.08 7.88
N ASP A 8 -2.05 -29.24 7.29
CA ASP A 8 -1.20 -28.32 8.00
C ASP A 8 -2.12 -27.38 8.77
N VAL A 9 -1.96 -27.40 10.08
CA VAL A 9 -2.68 -26.54 11.03
C VAL A 9 -2.59 -25.11 10.51
N LYS A 10 -3.70 -24.58 9.99
CA LYS A 10 -3.74 -23.23 9.42
C LYS A 10 -3.26 -22.26 10.50
N GLN A 11 -2.14 -21.59 10.25
CA GLN A 11 -1.63 -20.56 11.15
C GLN A 11 -2.66 -19.44 11.25
N ARG A 12 -3.18 -19.22 12.45
CA ARG A 12 -4.22 -18.22 12.71
C ARG A 12 -3.56 -16.85 12.78
N THR A 13 -3.84 -16.00 11.80
CA THR A 13 -3.50 -14.57 11.85
C THR A 13 -4.44 -13.84 12.79
N GLN A 14 -3.92 -12.86 13.53
CA GLN A 14 -4.68 -12.01 14.44
C GLN A 14 -4.41 -10.55 14.08
N ILE A 15 -5.46 -9.73 14.13
CA ILE A 15 -5.36 -8.28 13.97
C ILE A 15 -5.71 -7.69 15.32
N ASP A 16 -4.77 -6.95 15.89
CA ASP A 16 -4.93 -6.29 17.18
C ASP A 16 -4.81 -4.77 17.01
N PHE A 17 -5.60 -4.05 17.79
CA PHE A 17 -5.48 -2.60 17.87
C PHE A 17 -4.39 -2.23 18.88
N LEU A 18 -3.48 -1.36 18.46
CA LEU A 18 -2.50 -0.78 19.38
C LEU A 18 -3.18 0.24 20.31
N PRO A 19 -2.69 0.37 21.55
CA PRO A 19 -3.12 1.48 22.41
C PRO A 19 -2.78 2.82 21.76
N ILE A 20 -3.60 3.84 22.03
CA ILE A 20 -3.33 5.20 21.56
C ILE A 20 -2.09 5.71 22.29
N ILE A 21 -1.07 6.09 21.51
CA ILE A 21 0.15 6.71 22.02
C ILE A 21 0.03 8.21 21.78
N GLU A 22 0.04 9.00 22.85
CA GLU A 22 0.07 10.46 22.78
C GLU A 22 1.49 10.92 22.42
N GLY A 23 1.71 11.29 21.16
CA GLY A 23 2.99 11.75 20.66
C GLY A 23 2.91 12.19 19.19
N ASP A 24 3.93 12.90 18.71
CA ASP A 24 4.03 13.24 17.29
C ASP A 24 4.36 11.96 16.49
N PRO A 25 3.55 11.54 15.51
CA PRO A 25 3.83 10.35 14.70
C PRO A 25 5.15 10.44 13.90
N ASN A 26 5.71 11.64 13.74
CA ASN A 26 7.01 11.84 13.11
C ASN A 26 8.20 11.82 14.07
N ASP A 27 7.97 11.84 15.39
CA ASP A 27 9.03 11.78 16.38
C ASP A 27 9.60 10.35 16.51
N LEU A 28 10.93 10.24 16.59
CA LEU A 28 11.62 8.96 16.61
C LEU A 28 11.32 8.15 17.88
N ASN A 29 11.14 8.82 19.02
CA ASN A 29 10.81 8.13 20.28
C ASN A 29 9.39 7.57 20.24
N THR A 30 8.46 8.30 19.63
CA THR A 30 7.08 7.87 19.42
C THR A 30 7.03 6.63 18.52
N ILE A 31 7.77 6.64 17.41
CA ILE A 31 7.88 5.48 16.50
C ILE A 31 8.52 4.28 17.22
N PHE A 32 9.61 4.49 17.95
CA PHE A 32 10.27 3.43 18.72
C PHE A 32 9.36 2.83 19.79
N THR A 33 8.64 3.66 20.54
CA THR A 33 7.67 3.22 21.55
C THR A 33 6.57 2.37 20.91
N THR A 34 6.05 2.80 19.75
CA THR A 34 5.07 2.05 18.97
C THR A 34 5.59 0.65 18.61
N LEU A 35 6.82 0.56 18.08
CA LEU A 35 7.44 -0.71 17.72
C LEU A 35 7.66 -1.63 18.94
N LYS A 36 8.07 -1.06 20.08
CA LYS A 36 8.20 -1.82 21.33
C LYS A 36 6.86 -2.38 21.81
N GLU A 37 5.80 -1.59 21.74
CA GLU A 37 4.45 -2.04 22.08
C GLU A 37 3.96 -3.14 21.12
N CYS A 38 4.23 -3.01 19.82
CA CYS A 38 3.97 -4.09 18.86
C CYS A 38 4.65 -5.39 19.28
N THR A 39 5.93 -5.33 19.64
CA THR A 39 6.71 -6.51 20.11
C THR A 39 6.11 -7.11 21.39
N ARG A 40 5.74 -6.26 22.34
CA ARG A 40 5.16 -6.68 23.62
C ARG A 40 3.83 -7.42 23.43
N LEU A 41 2.98 -6.95 22.52
CA LEU A 41 1.67 -7.55 22.25
C LEU A 41 1.77 -8.84 21.42
N SER A 42 2.77 -8.93 20.56
CA SER A 42 2.96 -10.07 19.67
C SER A 42 3.70 -11.25 20.31
N ALA A 43 4.32 -11.06 21.48
CA ALA A 43 5.09 -12.08 22.20
C ALA A 43 6.10 -12.77 21.26
N ASP A 44 5.99 -14.10 21.08
CA ASP A 44 6.92 -14.89 20.27
C ASP A 44 6.49 -15.00 18.78
N ARG A 45 5.48 -14.24 18.36
CA ARG A 45 4.94 -14.29 17.00
C ARG A 45 5.71 -13.37 16.05
N VAL A 46 5.67 -13.70 14.76
CA VAL A 46 6.16 -12.81 13.71
C VAL A 46 5.28 -11.57 13.62
N THR A 47 5.90 -10.40 13.72
CA THR A 47 5.20 -9.12 13.81
C THR A 47 5.45 -8.28 12.58
N ILE A 48 4.38 -7.97 11.85
CA ILE A 48 4.42 -7.12 10.66
C ILE A 48 3.70 -5.82 11.00
N VAL A 49 4.40 -4.70 10.83
CA VAL A 49 3.82 -3.37 11.10
C VAL A 49 3.85 -2.56 9.82
N THR A 50 2.70 -2.03 9.41
CA THR A 50 2.55 -1.22 8.20
C THR A 50 2.69 0.27 8.53
N PHE A 51 3.50 0.99 7.76
CA PHE A 51 3.71 2.44 7.92
C PHE A 51 3.60 3.16 6.58
N ASP A 52 3.15 4.42 6.60
CA ASP A 52 3.28 5.29 5.44
C ASP A 52 4.75 5.62 5.15
N LEU A 53 5.06 5.98 3.91
CA LEU A 53 6.44 6.12 3.42
C LEU A 53 7.36 6.95 4.35
N PRO A 54 6.99 8.15 4.82
CA PRO A 54 7.88 8.95 5.67
C PRO A 54 8.21 8.28 7.01
N ILE A 55 7.23 7.58 7.59
CA ILE A 55 7.37 6.90 8.88
C ILE A 55 8.08 5.55 8.68
N TRP A 56 7.80 4.86 7.58
CA TRP A 56 8.42 3.59 7.22
C TRP A 56 9.94 3.72 7.14
N LEU A 57 10.45 4.79 6.51
CA LEU A 57 11.89 5.07 6.43
C LEU A 57 12.52 5.14 7.83
N LYS A 58 11.92 5.92 8.75
CA LYS A 58 12.38 6.05 10.14
C LYS A 58 12.28 4.73 10.91
N ALA A 59 11.18 4.00 10.72
CA ALA A 59 10.95 2.71 11.39
C ALA A 59 11.98 1.66 10.96
N VAL A 60 12.34 1.59 9.67
CA VAL A 60 13.38 0.69 9.16
C VAL A 60 14.72 0.96 9.83
N ASP A 61 15.10 2.24 9.96
CA ASP A 61 16.36 2.61 10.60
C ASP A 61 16.38 2.25 12.09
N ILE A 62 15.29 2.54 12.80
CA ILE A 62 15.13 2.17 14.21
C ILE A 62 15.23 0.65 14.39
N ILE A 63 14.51 -0.13 13.58
CA ILE A 63 14.49 -1.61 13.66
C ILE A 63 15.90 -2.17 13.43
N LYS A 64 16.63 -1.66 12.44
CA LYS A 64 18.02 -2.06 12.17
C LYS A 64 18.96 -1.74 13.33
N GLN A 65 18.84 -0.54 13.91
CA GLN A 65 19.72 -0.09 15.01
C GLN A 65 19.44 -0.83 16.31
N THR A 66 18.18 -1.19 16.56
CA THR A 66 17.73 -1.79 17.84
C THR A 66 17.53 -3.30 17.77
N ASN A 67 17.71 -3.89 16.59
CA ASN A 67 17.53 -5.31 16.30
C ASN A 67 16.16 -5.86 16.78
N LEU A 68 15.10 -5.08 16.58
CA LEU A 68 13.74 -5.49 16.93
C LEU A 68 13.25 -6.60 15.99
N PRO A 69 12.55 -7.63 16.48
CA PRO A 69 12.04 -8.74 15.67
C PRO A 69 10.76 -8.36 14.91
N ILE A 70 10.80 -7.25 14.17
CA ILE A 70 9.66 -6.67 13.44
C ILE A 70 10.00 -6.60 11.96
N ILE A 71 9.02 -6.93 11.12
CA ILE A 71 9.09 -6.74 9.69
C ILE A 71 8.32 -5.45 9.34
N PRO A 72 9.01 -4.34 9.02
CA PRO A 72 8.35 -3.11 8.60
C PRO A 72 7.83 -3.27 7.17
N ARG A 73 6.53 -3.03 6.96
CA ARG A 73 5.90 -3.08 5.64
C ARG A 73 5.48 -1.68 5.22
N LEU A 74 5.77 -1.31 3.98
CA LEU A 74 5.29 -0.05 3.42
C LEU A 74 3.77 -0.14 3.21
N GLY A 75 3.04 0.82 3.77
CA GLY A 75 1.61 0.97 3.60
C GLY A 75 1.25 1.29 2.15
N GLY A 76 0.22 0.62 1.63
CA GLY A 76 -0.18 0.75 0.23
C GLY A 76 -1.14 1.91 -0.05
N PHE A 77 -1.85 2.43 0.95
CA PHE A 77 -2.93 3.37 0.74
C PHE A 77 -2.45 4.69 0.14
N HIS A 78 -1.56 5.40 0.84
CA HIS A 78 -1.03 6.67 0.33
C HIS A 78 -0.19 6.49 -0.94
N LEU A 79 0.56 5.38 -1.05
CA LEU A 79 1.31 5.06 -2.26
C LEU A 79 0.37 4.94 -3.48
N LEU A 80 -0.73 4.21 -3.32
CA LEU A 80 -1.70 4.02 -4.40
C LEU A 80 -2.43 5.31 -4.76
N LYS A 81 -2.80 6.12 -3.76
CA LYS A 81 -3.35 7.47 -3.99
C LYS A 81 -2.37 8.33 -4.78
N SER A 82 -1.12 8.44 -4.34
CA SER A 82 -0.10 9.24 -5.02
C SER A 82 0.23 8.73 -6.42
N TYR A 83 0.29 7.40 -6.61
CA TYR A 83 0.52 6.80 -7.92
C TYR A 83 -0.59 7.16 -8.91
N LEU A 84 -1.84 7.00 -8.49
CA LEU A 84 -3.00 7.30 -9.32
C LEU A 84 -3.11 8.81 -9.62
N GLY A 85 -2.87 9.65 -8.61
CA GLY A 85 -2.72 11.10 -8.77
C GLY A 85 -1.63 11.49 -9.79
N SER A 86 -0.50 10.78 -9.75
CA SER A 86 0.61 11.02 -10.69
C SER A 86 0.24 10.63 -12.12
N ILE A 87 -0.50 9.54 -12.31
CA ILE A 87 -1.03 9.15 -13.62
C ILE A 87 -1.97 10.24 -14.14
N GLY A 88 -2.93 10.68 -13.34
CA GLY A 88 -3.86 11.74 -13.73
C GLY A 88 -3.14 13.02 -14.14
N ASN A 89 -2.12 13.43 -13.39
CA ASN A 89 -1.30 14.60 -13.70
C ASN A 89 -0.45 14.42 -14.97
N ILE A 90 0.23 13.28 -15.15
CA ILE A 90 1.08 13.04 -16.33
C ILE A 90 0.23 12.90 -17.61
N MET A 91 -0.97 12.34 -17.47
CA MET A 91 -1.89 12.05 -18.57
C MET A 91 -3.01 13.09 -18.68
N GLU A 92 -2.80 14.29 -18.15
CA GLU A 92 -3.70 15.42 -18.39
C GLU A 92 -3.87 15.65 -19.91
N ASP A 93 -5.09 15.93 -20.35
CA ASP A 93 -5.49 16.08 -21.76
C ASP A 93 -5.22 14.88 -22.69
N SER A 94 -4.91 13.70 -22.15
CA SER A 94 -4.68 12.49 -22.96
C SER A 94 -5.95 11.77 -23.44
N GLY A 95 -7.12 12.20 -22.98
CA GLY A 95 -8.37 11.44 -23.14
C GLY A 95 -8.65 10.44 -22.01
N LEU A 96 -7.75 10.31 -21.03
CA LEU A 96 -7.90 9.37 -19.91
C LEU A 96 -9.10 9.70 -19.02
N LEU A 97 -9.36 10.99 -18.79
CA LEU A 97 -10.51 11.43 -17.98
C LEU A 97 -11.82 11.02 -18.66
N GLU A 98 -11.94 11.27 -19.95
CA GLU A 98 -13.10 10.94 -20.78
C GLU A 98 -13.33 9.43 -20.79
N LEU A 99 -12.27 8.63 -20.94
CA LEU A 99 -12.35 7.17 -20.85
C LEU A 99 -12.87 6.71 -19.49
N ILE A 100 -12.36 7.28 -18.40
CA ILE A 100 -12.82 6.94 -17.04
C ILE A 100 -14.28 7.36 -16.84
N GLN A 101 -14.71 8.49 -17.39
CA GLN A 101 -16.09 8.97 -17.33
C GLN A 101 -17.08 8.04 -18.05
N LEU A 102 -16.64 7.25 -19.03
CA LEU A 102 -17.49 6.22 -19.66
C LEU A 102 -17.81 5.07 -18.71
N ILE A 103 -16.89 4.73 -17.81
CA ILE A 103 -17.02 3.63 -16.85
C ILE A 103 -17.67 4.12 -15.55
N TYR A 104 -17.28 5.32 -15.10
CA TYR A 104 -17.79 5.98 -13.90
C TYR A 104 -18.55 7.24 -14.30
N PRO A 105 -19.88 7.14 -14.49
CA PRO A 105 -20.69 8.29 -14.90
C PRO A 105 -20.57 9.44 -13.90
N GLY A 106 -20.31 10.64 -14.42
CA GLY A 106 -20.21 11.88 -13.65
C GLY A 106 -18.78 12.33 -13.38
N SER A 107 -18.54 13.64 -13.58
CA SER A 107 -17.21 14.26 -13.49
C SER A 107 -16.57 14.13 -12.10
N THR A 108 -17.37 14.15 -11.03
CA THR A 108 -16.87 14.12 -9.65
C THR A 108 -16.07 12.86 -9.34
N THR A 109 -16.59 11.67 -9.69
CA THR A 109 -15.89 10.41 -9.38
C THR A 109 -14.65 10.24 -10.27
N ALA A 110 -14.76 10.57 -11.55
CA ALA A 110 -13.65 10.46 -12.50
C ALA A 110 -12.49 11.41 -12.15
N ASN A 111 -12.78 12.66 -11.79
CA ASN A 111 -11.78 13.63 -11.33
C ASN A 111 -11.13 13.16 -10.01
N HIS A 112 -11.94 12.71 -9.03
CA HIS A 112 -11.38 12.19 -7.78
C HIS A 112 -10.58 10.90 -7.95
N ILE A 113 -10.87 10.08 -8.96
CA ILE A 113 -10.02 8.96 -9.34
C ILE A 113 -8.67 9.50 -9.80
N LEU A 114 -8.64 10.44 -10.76
CA LEU A 114 -7.40 10.98 -11.33
C LEU A 114 -6.58 11.85 -10.38
N ASP A 115 -7.20 12.42 -9.34
CA ASP A 115 -6.49 13.11 -8.25
C ASP A 115 -6.03 12.13 -7.14
N GLY A 116 -6.28 10.83 -7.31
CA GLY A 116 -5.93 9.78 -6.35
C GLY A 116 -6.86 9.66 -5.14
N GLY A 117 -7.91 10.46 -5.04
CA GLY A 117 -8.88 10.44 -3.95
C GLY A 117 -9.76 9.19 -3.88
N CYS A 118 -10.12 8.62 -5.03
CA CYS A 118 -10.96 7.41 -5.18
C CYS A 118 -10.17 6.18 -5.65
N PHE A 119 -8.99 5.96 -5.05
CA PHE A 119 -8.10 4.85 -5.38
C PHE A 119 -8.76 3.47 -5.24
N ASP A 120 -9.70 3.31 -4.31
CA ASP A 120 -10.45 2.09 -4.04
C ASP A 120 -11.30 1.62 -5.22
N LYS A 121 -11.69 2.54 -6.11
CA LYS A 121 -12.62 2.25 -7.21
C LYS A 121 -11.93 1.86 -8.51
N ALA A 122 -10.81 2.49 -8.87
CA ALA A 122 -10.34 2.47 -10.26
C ALA A 122 -8.89 2.00 -10.46
N HIS A 123 -8.12 1.77 -9.40
CA HIS A 123 -6.69 1.44 -9.53
C HIS A 123 -6.43 0.18 -10.40
N LEU A 124 -7.23 -0.88 -10.26
CA LEU A 124 -7.03 -2.13 -11.01
C LEU A 124 -7.35 -1.99 -12.50
N LEU A 125 -8.35 -1.19 -12.87
CA LEU A 125 -8.76 -1.02 -14.26
C LEU A 125 -7.76 -0.14 -15.04
N ILE A 126 -7.25 0.91 -14.40
CA ILE A 126 -6.24 1.79 -14.99
C ILE A 126 -4.91 1.06 -15.13
N ASP A 127 -4.49 0.32 -14.11
CA ASP A 127 -3.28 -0.52 -14.16
C ASP A 127 -3.36 -1.57 -15.27
N ALA A 128 -4.49 -2.27 -15.40
CA ALA A 128 -4.71 -3.24 -16.47
C ALA A 128 -4.67 -2.61 -17.88
N ALA A 129 -5.27 -1.43 -18.06
CA ALA A 129 -5.28 -0.75 -19.35
C ALA A 129 -3.87 -0.30 -19.78
N ILE A 130 -3.09 0.29 -18.86
CA ILE A 130 -1.72 0.72 -19.12
C ILE A 130 -0.80 -0.47 -19.39
N TYR A 131 -0.96 -1.56 -18.63
CA TYR A 131 -0.19 -2.79 -18.82
C TYR A 131 -0.43 -3.41 -20.20
N HIS A 132 -1.69 -3.45 -20.66
CA HIS A 132 -2.04 -4.02 -21.95
C HIS A 132 -1.41 -3.25 -23.13
N GLU A 133 -1.45 -1.92 -23.10
CA GLU A 133 -0.85 -1.07 -24.15
C GLU A 133 0.68 -1.18 -24.20
N THR A 134 1.35 -1.25 -23.05
CA THR A 134 2.82 -1.37 -22.97
C THR A 134 3.33 -2.75 -23.38
N CYS A 135 2.57 -3.81 -23.10
CA CYS A 135 2.91 -5.17 -23.54
C CYS A 135 2.69 -5.39 -25.05
N LEU A 136 1.65 -4.79 -25.64
CA LEU A 136 1.41 -4.89 -27.09
C LEU A 136 2.49 -4.17 -27.91
N HIS A 137 2.95 -3.00 -27.47
CA HIS A 137 4.02 -2.26 -28.17
C HIS A 137 5.39 -2.96 -28.10
N ARG A 138 5.62 -3.86 -27.14
CA ARG A 138 6.86 -4.66 -27.04
C ARG A 138 6.77 -6.04 -27.71
N GLY A 139 5.58 -6.46 -28.15
CA GLY A 139 5.38 -7.72 -28.89
C GLY A 139 5.52 -7.59 -30.41
N GLY A 140 5.65 -6.37 -30.94
CA GLY A 140 5.61 -6.08 -32.38
C GLY A 140 6.97 -5.97 -33.11
N THR A 141 8.09 -6.28 -32.46
CA THR A 141 9.41 -6.31 -33.12
C THR A 141 10.17 -7.58 -32.78
N ARG A 142 9.84 -8.66 -33.49
CA ARG A 142 10.77 -9.73 -33.87
C ARG A 142 10.47 -10.19 -35.27
#